data_AF-A0A3N0BBI0-F1
#
_entry.id   AF-A0A3N0BBI0-F1
#
_cell.length_a   1.000
_cell.length_b   1.000
_cell.length_c   1.000
_cell.angle_alpha   90.00
_cell.angle_beta   90.00
_cell.angle_gamma   90.00
#
_symmetry.space_group_name_H-M   'P 1'
#
loop_
_entity.id
_entity.type
_entity.pdbx_description
1 polymer ?
#
loop_
_entity_poly.entity_id
_entity_poly.type
_entity_poly.pdbx_seq_one_letter_code
_entity_poly.pdbx_strand_id
1 'polypeptide(L)'
;MEIPRKLLDQLTEELNAFSAAGRQMVLNALANVEWNDVAELRTAMVEVMEMVCGEMTDLTAARSAEFYDGVRQMSVGSRLGALAESGRKAAATEGAVRALVQSVVETGSTERFARELGDRVDYEVKKAASDCVVFNALRDPVKPKWARVPSGAETCSFCIMLASRGFAYHSQKSAEGKYHGHAGCDCRIVPGFNGMDVEGYDTAELYQKYLDNVEGQTVRCKTGGGKPKKRKWDSTEFESYGDFTRYVKEADSIEELQRRCEIASSKWSKTTLSKDKWGELRRTVMVKRAQLDDQGFGAIYEKPRASLEDHEKKGVDWLVKNGIRPTVKQEDPRAMANIDFEIHGQPWEMKNVTNAGSSVNNQIARARAKWRKLELDEPVRIVVTMDGCSDSIDDVVEAIKRREGYSEVVVLQDGKIARVKK
;
A
#
# COMPACT_ATOMS: atom_id res chain seq x y z
N MET A 1 5.02 24.23 8.25
CA MET A 1 5.39 24.30 9.67
C MET A 1 6.31 23.13 9.96
N GLU A 2 7.47 23.38 10.56
CA GLU A 2 8.46 22.35 10.84
C GLU A 2 8.39 21.95 12.33
N ILE A 3 8.31 20.66 12.61
CA ILE A 3 8.36 20.11 13.97
C ILE A 3 9.83 19.99 14.38
N PRO A 4 10.25 20.62 15.50
CA PRO A 4 11.62 20.55 15.97
C PRO A 4 12.04 19.11 16.27
N ARG A 5 13.23 18.73 15.80
CA ARG A 5 13.75 17.37 15.97
C ARG A 5 13.89 17.00 17.45
N LYS A 6 14.23 17.99 18.27
CA LYS A 6 14.35 17.90 19.73
C LYS A 6 13.12 17.27 20.41
N LEU A 7 11.89 17.51 19.93
CA LEU A 7 10.69 16.92 20.53
C LEU A 7 10.66 15.40 20.34
N LEU A 8 11.08 14.92 19.17
CA LEU A 8 11.16 13.51 18.86
C LEU A 8 12.28 12.82 19.65
N ASP A 9 13.43 13.49 19.75
CA ASP A 9 14.58 12.98 20.47
C ASP A 9 14.27 12.89 21.97
N GLN A 10 13.63 13.90 22.57
CA GLN A 10 13.16 13.85 23.97
C GLN A 10 12.20 12.70 24.23
N LEU A 11 11.19 12.51 23.37
CA LEU A 11 10.30 11.34 23.48
C LEU A 11 11.12 10.03 23.38
N THR A 12 12.09 9.98 22.47
CA THR A 12 12.92 8.79 22.27
C THR A 12 13.75 8.46 23.50
N GLU A 13 14.37 9.45 24.12
CA GLU A 13 15.13 9.33 25.37
C GLU A 13 14.25 8.85 26.52
N GLU A 14 13.07 9.45 26.72
CA GLU A 14 12.12 9.06 27.77
C GLU A 14 11.66 7.60 27.60
N LEU A 15 11.29 7.20 26.38
CA LEU A 15 10.87 5.82 26.10
C LEU A 15 12.01 4.81 26.29
N ASN A 16 13.24 5.20 25.94
CA ASN A 16 14.41 4.37 26.17
C ASN A 16 14.74 4.25 27.67
N ALA A 17 14.47 5.28 28.47
CA ALA A 17 14.57 5.22 29.92
C ALA A 17 13.52 4.27 30.53
N PHE A 18 12.26 4.29 30.05
CA PHE A 18 11.24 3.31 30.48
C PHE A 18 11.63 1.88 30.11
N SER A 19 12.12 1.68 28.88
CA SER A 19 12.63 0.38 28.45
C SER A 19 13.78 -0.10 29.33
N ALA A 20 14.77 0.75 29.62
CA ALA A 20 15.89 0.42 30.48
C ALA A 20 15.45 0.07 31.92
N ALA A 21 14.53 0.85 32.50
CA ALA A 21 13.98 0.59 33.82
C ALA A 21 13.25 -0.76 33.87
N GLY A 22 12.35 -1.03 32.91
CA GLY A 22 11.63 -2.30 32.85
C GLY A 22 12.55 -3.50 32.61
N ARG A 23 13.58 -3.35 31.76
CA ARG A 23 14.62 -4.38 31.58
C ARG A 23 15.32 -4.69 32.90
N GLN A 24 15.72 -3.66 33.65
CA GLN A 24 16.38 -3.85 34.95
C GLN A 24 15.46 -4.52 35.97
N MET A 25 14.17 -4.16 36.02
CA MET A 25 13.19 -4.80 36.91
C MET A 25 13.07 -6.30 36.63
N VAL A 26 12.97 -6.67 35.35
CA VAL A 26 12.87 -8.08 34.94
C VAL A 26 14.15 -8.86 35.23
N LEU A 27 15.32 -8.26 34.98
CA LEU A 27 16.60 -8.88 35.30
C LEU A 27 16.75 -9.11 36.81
N ASN A 28 16.38 -8.11 37.62
CA ASN A 28 16.41 -8.23 39.08
C ASN A 28 15.44 -9.30 39.57
N ALA A 29 14.21 -9.35 39.02
CA ALA A 29 13.24 -10.37 39.38
C ALA A 29 13.73 -11.77 39.03
N LEU A 30 14.28 -11.97 37.83
CA LEU A 30 14.83 -13.26 37.41
C LEU A 30 16.06 -13.70 38.23
N ALA A 31 16.88 -12.75 38.71
CA ALA A 31 18.03 -13.05 39.56
C ALA A 31 17.63 -13.50 40.98
N ASN A 32 16.46 -13.10 41.46
CA ASN A 32 15.99 -13.36 42.82
C ASN A 32 14.81 -14.35 42.89
N VAL A 33 14.32 -14.83 41.75
CA VAL A 33 13.21 -15.80 41.74
C VAL A 33 13.71 -17.16 42.21
N GLU A 34 13.05 -17.72 43.21
CA GLU A 34 13.24 -19.10 43.62
C GLU A 34 12.36 -20.00 42.75
N TRP A 35 12.95 -21.04 42.18
CA TRP A 35 12.24 -22.00 41.33
C TRP A 35 12.89 -23.38 41.45
N ASN A 36 12.05 -24.41 41.58
CA ASN A 36 12.46 -25.81 41.65
C ASN A 36 12.38 -26.49 40.28
N ASP A 37 11.48 -26.00 39.42
CA ASP A 37 11.33 -26.48 38.06
C ASP A 37 11.00 -25.35 37.06
N VAL A 38 11.07 -25.66 35.78
CA VAL A 38 10.85 -24.67 34.71
C VAL A 38 9.38 -24.19 34.66
N ALA A 39 8.43 -24.97 35.17
CA ALA A 39 7.03 -24.57 35.21
C ALA A 39 6.78 -23.48 36.27
N GLU A 40 7.44 -23.58 37.42
CA GLU A 40 7.46 -22.55 38.45
C GLU A 40 8.12 -21.28 37.92
N LEU A 41 9.33 -21.38 37.33
CA LEU A 41 10.04 -20.25 36.72
C LEU A 41 9.17 -19.53 35.68
N ARG A 42 8.51 -20.29 34.81
CA ARG A 42 7.62 -19.74 33.78
C ARG A 42 6.45 -18.97 34.39
N THR A 43 5.83 -19.52 35.43
CA THR A 43 4.68 -18.86 36.10
C THR A 43 5.12 -17.56 36.74
N ALA A 44 6.19 -17.58 37.53
CA ALA A 44 6.73 -16.40 38.17
C ALA A 44 7.11 -15.31 37.15
N MET A 45 7.79 -15.67 36.05
CA MET A 45 8.19 -14.69 35.06
C MET A 45 7.03 -14.18 34.19
N VAL A 46 5.93 -14.93 34.06
CA VAL A 46 4.69 -14.40 33.45
C VAL A 46 4.11 -13.29 34.31
N GLU A 47 4.03 -13.47 35.63
CA GLU A 47 3.50 -12.45 36.56
C GLU A 47 4.37 -11.20 36.59
N VAL A 48 5.69 -11.37 36.65
CA VAL A 48 6.66 -10.27 36.58
C VAL A 48 6.50 -9.49 35.28
N MET A 49 6.44 -10.18 34.14
CA MET A 49 6.28 -9.53 32.84
C MET A 49 4.91 -8.86 32.69
N GLU A 50 3.86 -9.42 33.32
CA GLU A 50 2.54 -8.79 33.34
C GLU A 50 2.61 -7.42 34.02
N MET A 51 3.15 -7.38 35.24
CA MET A 51 3.34 -6.16 36.02
C MET A 51 4.24 -5.15 35.29
N VAL A 52 5.45 -5.56 34.91
CA VAL A 52 6.46 -4.64 34.35
C VAL A 52 6.00 -4.10 32.99
N CYS A 53 5.54 -4.97 32.08
CA CYS A 53 5.08 -4.49 30.78
C CYS A 53 3.79 -3.67 30.92
N GLY A 54 2.91 -3.98 31.88
CA GLY A 54 1.72 -3.15 32.15
C GLY A 54 2.12 -1.71 32.44
N GLU A 55 2.86 -1.51 33.52
CA GLU A 55 3.31 -0.19 33.99
C GLU A 55 4.10 0.57 32.92
N MET A 56 5.11 -0.07 32.31
CA MET A 56 5.97 0.60 31.34
C MET A 56 5.19 1.01 30.08
N THR A 57 4.23 0.20 29.63
CA THR A 57 3.41 0.57 28.46
C THR A 57 2.40 1.67 28.75
N ASP A 58 1.89 1.77 29.99
CA ASP A 58 0.96 2.83 30.39
C ASP A 58 1.68 4.18 30.51
N LEU A 59 2.86 4.21 31.14
CA LEU A 59 3.74 5.39 31.16
C LEU A 59 4.09 5.83 29.73
N THR A 60 4.41 4.87 28.87
CA THR A 60 4.73 5.11 27.46
C THR A 60 3.54 5.70 26.69
N ALA A 61 2.33 5.18 26.90
CA ALA A 61 1.12 5.67 26.27
C ALA A 61 0.80 7.10 26.71
N ALA A 62 0.97 7.40 28.00
CA ALA A 62 0.79 8.76 28.52
C ALA A 62 1.74 9.77 27.84
N ARG A 63 3.03 9.45 27.78
CA ARG A 63 4.03 10.30 27.10
C ARG A 63 3.75 10.45 25.61
N SER A 64 3.30 9.39 24.95
CA SER A 64 2.98 9.40 23.52
C SER A 64 1.72 10.21 23.20
N ALA A 65 0.72 10.19 24.09
CA ALA A 65 -0.46 11.03 23.99
C ALA A 65 -0.11 12.52 24.14
N GLU A 66 0.72 12.87 25.12
CA GLU A 66 1.20 14.24 25.27
C GLU A 66 2.01 14.72 24.06
N PHE A 67 2.88 13.87 23.51
CA PHE A 67 3.59 14.14 22.26
C PHE A 67 2.62 14.42 21.11
N TYR A 68 1.59 13.59 20.94
CA TYR A 68 0.58 13.78 19.90
C TYR A 68 -0.12 15.14 20.05
N ASP A 69 -0.55 15.50 21.26
CA ASP A 69 -1.19 16.78 21.55
C ASP A 69 -0.26 17.97 21.31
N GLY A 70 1.03 17.84 21.66
CA GLY A 70 2.03 18.86 21.38
C GLY A 70 2.18 19.11 19.88
N VAL A 71 2.36 18.04 19.09
CA VAL A 71 2.50 18.13 17.64
C VAL A 71 1.24 18.69 16.98
N ARG A 72 0.05 18.28 17.44
CA ARG A 72 -1.22 18.80 16.93
C ARG A 72 -1.46 20.26 17.31
N GLN A 73 -1.14 20.66 18.54
CA GLN A 73 -1.26 22.05 18.98
C GLN A 73 -0.40 22.98 18.14
N MET A 74 0.82 22.56 17.81
CA MET A 74 1.68 23.32 16.91
C MET A 74 1.03 23.41 15.53
N SER A 75 0.63 22.28 14.95
CA SER A 75 0.23 22.21 13.54
C SER A 75 -1.15 22.75 13.22
N VAL A 76 -2.12 22.52 14.12
CA VAL A 76 -3.55 22.83 13.93
C VAL A 76 -3.99 23.97 14.86
N GLY A 77 -3.14 24.41 15.78
CA GLY A 77 -3.47 25.47 16.75
C GLY A 77 -4.34 25.00 17.92
N SER A 78 -4.62 23.70 18.04
CA SER A 78 -5.39 23.13 19.16
C SER A 78 -4.95 21.72 19.53
N ARG A 79 -5.06 21.36 20.80
CA ARG A 79 -4.91 19.97 21.29
C ARG A 79 -6.12 19.12 20.91
N LEU A 80 -5.93 17.82 20.78
CA LEU A 80 -7.02 16.85 20.63
C LEU A 80 -7.62 16.49 21.99
N GLY A 81 -6.81 16.50 23.05
CA GLY A 81 -7.10 15.70 24.25
C GLY A 81 -6.74 14.26 23.93
N ALA A 82 -5.46 14.03 23.63
CA ALA A 82 -4.96 12.72 23.28
C ALA A 82 -5.16 11.74 24.45
N LEU A 83 -5.63 10.53 24.14
CA LEU A 83 -5.87 9.50 25.14
C LEU A 83 -4.66 8.58 25.22
N ALA A 84 -4.26 8.25 26.44
CA ALA A 84 -3.18 7.31 26.74
C ALA A 84 -3.63 5.86 26.52
N GLU A 85 -3.73 5.45 25.26
CA GLU A 85 -4.05 4.07 24.87
C GLU A 85 -2.78 3.31 24.52
N SER A 86 -2.41 2.29 25.31
CA SER A 86 -1.20 1.51 25.11
C SER A 86 -1.35 0.41 24.04
N GLY A 87 -2.59 -0.02 23.75
CA GLY A 87 -2.83 -1.14 22.83
C GLY A 87 -2.28 -2.48 23.32
N ARG A 88 -1.93 -2.58 24.62
CA ARG A 88 -1.30 -3.76 25.22
C ARG A 88 -2.19 -4.99 25.11
N LYS A 89 -1.58 -6.12 24.74
CA LYS A 89 -2.24 -7.42 24.65
C LYS A 89 -1.60 -8.41 25.63
N ALA A 90 -2.05 -8.39 26.89
CA ALA A 90 -1.50 -9.22 27.99
C ALA A 90 -1.25 -10.69 27.58
N ALA A 91 -2.27 -11.34 27.01
CA ALA A 91 -2.17 -12.74 26.57
C ALA A 91 -1.08 -12.99 25.50
N ALA A 92 -0.77 -12.00 24.65
CA ALA A 92 0.29 -12.12 23.66
C ALA A 92 1.69 -11.97 24.28
N THR A 93 1.81 -11.23 25.36
CA THR A 93 3.04 -11.14 26.17
C THR A 93 3.25 -12.42 26.95
N GLU A 94 2.21 -12.93 27.62
CA GLU A 94 2.24 -14.22 28.30
C GLU A 94 2.67 -15.34 27.34
N GLY A 95 2.03 -15.47 26.18
CA GLY A 95 2.37 -16.48 25.18
C GLY A 95 3.82 -16.39 24.72
N ALA A 96 4.38 -15.17 24.65
CA ALA A 96 5.79 -14.98 24.33
C ALA A 96 6.71 -15.45 25.46
N VAL A 97 6.43 -15.08 26.72
CA VAL A 97 7.20 -15.54 27.88
C VAL A 97 7.22 -17.07 27.95
N ARG A 98 6.06 -17.71 27.72
CA ARG A 98 5.95 -19.18 27.66
C ARG A 98 6.82 -19.80 26.56
N ALA A 99 7.04 -19.10 25.45
CA ALA A 99 7.92 -19.57 24.39
C ALA A 99 9.41 -19.31 24.72
N LEU A 100 9.74 -18.17 25.31
CA LEU A 100 11.11 -17.77 25.65
C LEU A 100 11.74 -18.67 26.71
N VAL A 101 10.95 -19.16 27.67
CA VAL A 101 11.44 -20.06 28.73
C VAL A 101 12.00 -21.38 28.18
N GLN A 102 11.64 -21.74 26.93
CA GLN A 102 12.19 -22.91 26.25
C GLN A 102 13.73 -22.83 26.16
N SER A 103 14.31 -21.63 26.11
CA SER A 103 15.78 -21.46 26.13
C SER A 103 16.42 -21.99 27.42
N VAL A 104 15.72 -21.92 28.55
CA VAL A 104 16.17 -22.48 29.83
C VAL A 104 16.10 -24.01 29.79
N VAL A 105 15.04 -24.57 29.21
CA VAL A 105 14.92 -26.03 29.00
C VAL A 105 16.05 -26.57 28.13
N GLU A 106 16.42 -25.84 27.08
CA GLU A 106 17.45 -26.25 26.12
C GLU A 106 18.87 -26.11 26.67
N THR A 107 19.14 -25.08 27.48
CA THR A 107 20.50 -24.71 27.88
C THR A 107 20.81 -24.96 29.35
N GLY A 108 19.79 -25.17 30.19
CA GLY A 108 19.93 -25.23 31.65
C GLY A 108 20.32 -23.88 32.30
N SER A 109 20.30 -22.78 31.53
CA SER A 109 20.85 -21.49 31.95
C SER A 109 19.86 -20.35 31.68
N THR A 110 19.85 -19.32 32.54
CA THR A 110 18.88 -18.22 32.48
C THR A 110 19.38 -17.01 31.69
N GLU A 111 20.64 -17.00 31.25
CA GLU A 111 21.29 -15.84 30.62
C GLU A 111 20.65 -15.48 29.29
N ARG A 112 20.28 -16.50 28.49
CA ARG A 112 19.56 -16.28 27.23
C ARG A 112 18.14 -15.79 27.50
N PHE A 113 17.45 -16.41 28.45
CA PHE A 113 16.09 -16.04 28.83
C PHE A 113 16.03 -14.59 29.35
N ALA A 114 16.99 -14.19 30.18
CA ALA A 114 17.14 -12.83 30.70
C ALA A 114 17.22 -11.78 29.59
N ARG A 115 18.07 -12.03 28.57
CA ARG A 115 18.19 -11.14 27.40
C ARG A 115 16.89 -11.09 26.60
N GLU A 116 16.29 -12.24 26.34
CA GLU A 116 15.05 -12.34 25.55
C GLU A 116 13.86 -11.66 26.25
N LEU A 117 13.76 -11.75 27.57
CA LEU A 117 12.75 -11.03 28.34
C LEU A 117 12.99 -9.52 28.31
N GLY A 118 14.24 -9.07 28.47
CA GLY A 118 14.58 -7.64 28.35
C GLY A 118 14.26 -7.08 26.96
N ASP A 119 14.55 -7.84 25.90
CA ASP A 119 14.18 -7.47 24.53
C ASP A 119 12.67 -7.46 24.33
N ARG A 120 11.92 -8.31 25.05
CA ARG A 120 10.45 -8.26 25.03
C ARG A 120 9.90 -7.00 25.69
N VAL A 121 10.45 -6.56 26.82
CA VAL A 121 10.05 -5.29 27.46
C VAL A 121 10.27 -4.12 26.49
N ASP A 122 11.45 -4.04 25.87
CA ASP A 122 11.77 -2.98 24.90
C ASP A 122 10.79 -2.97 23.72
N TYR A 123 10.45 -4.16 23.21
CA TYR A 123 9.46 -4.31 22.16
C TYR A 123 8.07 -3.79 22.57
N GLU A 124 7.57 -4.15 23.77
CA GLU A 124 6.25 -3.73 24.24
C GLU A 124 6.18 -2.20 24.41
N VAL A 125 7.22 -1.58 25.00
CA VAL A 125 7.33 -0.12 25.13
C VAL A 125 7.25 0.56 23.76
N LYS A 126 8.09 0.16 22.81
CA LYS A 126 8.14 0.77 21.48
C LYS A 126 6.86 0.58 20.68
N LYS A 127 6.21 -0.58 20.88
CA LYS A 127 4.92 -0.88 20.29
C LYS A 127 3.84 0.02 20.88
N ALA A 128 3.75 0.13 22.20
CA ALA A 128 2.75 0.96 22.88
C ALA A 128 2.83 2.43 22.43
N ALA A 129 4.05 2.97 22.28
CA ALA A 129 4.23 4.33 21.77
C ALA A 129 3.64 4.51 20.36
N SER A 130 3.90 3.54 19.49
CA SER A 130 3.41 3.55 18.10
C SER A 130 1.89 3.40 18.05
N ASP A 131 1.34 2.45 18.80
CA ASP A 131 -0.09 2.16 18.83
C ASP A 131 -0.87 3.35 19.41
N CYS A 132 -0.34 4.04 20.41
CA CYS A 132 -0.94 5.23 21.00
C CYS A 132 -1.07 6.39 19.98
N VAL A 133 0.01 6.69 19.24
CA VAL A 133 -0.02 7.75 18.22
C VAL A 133 -1.02 7.41 17.11
N VAL A 134 -1.03 6.16 16.65
CA VAL A 134 -1.97 5.70 15.62
C VAL A 134 -3.41 5.76 16.11
N PHE A 135 -3.67 5.31 17.35
CA PHE A 135 -4.99 5.39 17.96
C PHE A 135 -5.54 6.82 17.97
N ASN A 136 -4.70 7.78 18.38
CA ASN A 136 -5.06 9.19 18.39
C ASN A 136 -5.23 9.76 16.97
N ALA A 137 -4.37 9.41 16.01
CA ALA A 137 -4.50 9.81 14.61
C ALA A 137 -5.81 9.34 13.96
N LEU A 138 -6.23 8.10 14.26
CA LEU A 138 -7.49 7.55 13.78
C LEU A 138 -8.70 8.25 14.41
N ARG A 139 -8.61 8.67 15.68
CA ARG A 139 -9.67 9.41 16.39
C ARG A 139 -9.78 10.85 15.92
N ASP A 140 -8.67 11.48 15.54
CA ASP A 140 -8.63 12.90 15.21
C ASP A 140 -9.61 13.26 14.07
N PRO A 141 -10.42 14.33 14.22
CA PRO A 141 -11.33 14.79 13.17
C PRO A 141 -10.61 15.19 11.87
N VAL A 142 -9.37 15.68 11.96
CA VAL A 142 -8.63 16.14 10.76
C VAL A 142 -7.97 14.99 9.98
N LYS A 143 -8.08 13.75 10.48
CA LYS A 143 -7.56 12.52 9.86
C LYS A 143 -6.11 12.70 9.36
N PRO A 144 -5.17 13.06 10.25
CA PRO A 144 -3.78 13.24 9.86
C PRO A 144 -3.22 11.92 9.35
N LYS A 145 -2.23 12.05 8.47
CA LYS A 145 -1.41 10.91 8.08
C LYS A 145 -0.42 10.61 9.21
N TRP A 146 0.40 9.58 9.06
CA TRP A 146 1.56 9.40 9.92
C TRP A 146 2.75 8.90 9.11
N ALA A 147 3.93 9.07 9.69
CA ALA A 147 5.20 8.62 9.15
C ALA A 147 5.98 7.86 10.22
N ARG A 148 6.89 6.99 9.79
CA ARG A 148 7.94 6.48 10.65
C ARG A 148 9.13 7.41 10.52
N VAL A 149 9.56 8.03 11.61
CA VAL A 149 10.71 8.93 11.62
C VAL A 149 11.84 8.24 12.41
N PRO A 150 13.00 8.00 11.78
CA PRO A 150 14.18 7.48 12.47
C PRO A 150 14.58 8.46 13.57
N SER A 151 14.78 7.95 14.77
CA SER A 151 15.31 8.71 15.91
C SER A 151 16.52 7.97 16.49
N GLY A 152 17.23 8.62 17.41
CA GLY A 152 18.34 8.04 18.16
C GLY A 152 19.53 7.60 17.31
N ALA A 153 20.33 6.70 17.89
CA ALA A 153 21.61 6.26 17.30
C ALA A 153 21.44 5.10 16.32
N GLU A 154 20.44 4.23 16.53
CA GLU A 154 20.22 3.03 15.71
C GLU A 154 18.79 2.92 15.16
N THR A 155 18.67 2.88 13.83
CA THR A 155 17.43 2.54 13.14
C THR A 155 17.72 1.49 12.08
N CYS A 156 17.04 0.34 12.14
CA CYS A 156 17.31 -0.76 11.22
C CYS A 156 16.92 -0.41 9.77
N SER A 157 17.54 -1.09 8.79
CA SER A 157 17.28 -0.83 7.36
C SER A 157 15.82 -1.03 6.96
N PHE A 158 15.06 -1.92 7.64
CA PHE A 158 13.62 -2.05 7.42
C PHE A 158 12.85 -0.78 7.86
N CYS A 159 13.23 -0.20 8.99
CA CYS A 159 12.63 1.04 9.48
C CYS A 159 13.03 2.24 8.63
N ILE A 160 14.28 2.29 8.13
CA ILE A 160 14.72 3.30 7.15
C ILE A 160 13.89 3.21 5.87
N MET A 161 13.67 1.99 5.35
CA MET A 161 12.82 1.76 4.17
C MET A 161 11.37 2.21 4.41
N LEU A 162 10.81 1.97 5.59
CA LEU A 162 9.47 2.49 5.94
C LEU A 162 9.45 4.00 6.08
N ALA A 163 10.50 4.58 6.68
CA ALA A 163 10.64 6.01 6.86
C ALA A 163 10.78 6.77 5.53
N SER A 164 11.48 6.21 4.55
CA SER A 164 11.63 6.85 3.24
C SER A 164 10.31 7.07 2.47
N ARG A 165 9.17 6.57 2.98
CA ARG A 165 7.84 6.83 2.40
C ARG A 165 7.21 8.14 2.86
N GLY A 166 7.74 8.79 3.89
CA GLY A 166 7.15 9.99 4.46
C GLY A 166 5.78 9.75 5.12
N PHE A 167 4.97 10.81 5.17
CA PHE A 167 3.62 10.80 5.72
C PHE A 167 2.63 10.14 4.76
N ALA A 168 2.73 8.81 4.60
CA ALA A 168 1.97 8.05 3.61
C ALA A 168 0.80 7.25 4.20
N TYR A 169 0.77 7.04 5.52
CA TYR A 169 -0.19 6.14 6.16
C TYR A 169 -1.46 6.89 6.60
N HIS A 170 -2.63 6.31 6.33
CA HIS A 170 -3.94 6.93 6.57
C HIS A 170 -4.93 6.00 7.29
N SER A 171 -4.58 4.71 7.45
CA SER A 171 -5.42 3.72 8.14
C SER A 171 -4.57 2.64 8.81
N GLN A 172 -5.10 2.01 9.85
CA GLN A 172 -4.46 0.83 10.48
C GLN A 172 -4.14 -0.25 9.44
N LYS A 173 -5.01 -0.49 8.46
CA LYS A 173 -4.82 -1.46 7.38
C LYS A 173 -3.68 -1.09 6.41
N SER A 174 -3.45 0.20 6.17
CA SER A 174 -2.32 0.67 5.35
C SER A 174 -0.94 0.48 6.02
N ALA A 175 -0.98 0.27 7.35
CA ALA A 175 0.16 0.06 8.23
C ALA A 175 0.24 -1.37 8.80
N GLU A 176 -0.84 -2.16 8.76
CA GLU A 176 -0.89 -3.57 9.15
C GLU A 176 0.00 -4.40 8.23
N GLY A 177 0.92 -5.16 8.85
CA GLY A 177 2.03 -5.84 8.15
C GLY A 177 3.29 -4.98 7.98
N LYS A 178 3.24 -3.68 8.30
CA LYS A 178 4.38 -2.75 8.31
C LYS A 178 4.76 -2.29 9.73
N TYR A 179 3.97 -2.66 10.75
CA TYR A 179 4.34 -2.53 12.16
C TYR A 179 5.39 -3.58 12.51
N HIS A 180 6.66 -3.27 12.23
CA HIS A 180 7.76 -3.98 12.86
C HIS A 180 8.26 -3.10 14.01
N GLY A 181 7.86 -3.46 15.23
CA GLY A 181 8.65 -3.16 16.42
C GLY A 181 9.69 -4.26 16.57
N HIS A 182 10.93 -3.92 16.85
CA HIS A 182 11.92 -4.88 17.34
C HIS A 182 12.72 -4.20 18.44
N ALA A 183 13.32 -5.03 19.29
CA ALA A 183 14.18 -4.53 20.33
C ALA A 183 15.36 -3.74 19.73
N GLY A 184 15.76 -2.66 20.39
CA GLY A 184 16.88 -1.80 19.97
C GLY A 184 16.60 -0.83 18.80
N CYS A 185 15.38 -0.74 18.27
CA CYS A 185 15.08 0.28 17.25
C CYS A 185 14.64 1.62 17.85
N ASP A 186 15.22 2.73 17.43
CA ASP A 186 14.84 4.06 17.92
C ASP A 186 13.86 4.80 17.01
N CYS A 187 13.37 4.19 15.92
CA CYS A 187 12.35 4.83 15.10
C CYS A 187 11.04 5.09 15.90
N ARG A 188 10.35 6.18 15.54
CA ARG A 188 9.08 6.60 16.16
C ARG A 188 8.01 6.83 15.10
N ILE A 189 6.75 6.67 15.48
CA ILE A 189 5.61 7.06 14.64
C ILE A 189 5.25 8.50 14.98
N VAL A 190 5.18 9.35 13.95
CA VAL A 190 4.88 10.79 14.09
C VAL A 190 3.62 11.11 13.29
N PRO A 191 2.63 11.83 13.87
CA PRO A 191 1.45 12.26 13.12
C PRO A 191 1.82 13.39 12.16
N GLY A 192 1.27 13.35 10.96
CA GLY A 192 1.51 14.28 9.85
C GLY A 192 0.25 15.06 9.49
N PHE A 193 0.23 16.32 9.90
CA PHE A 193 -0.83 17.27 9.57
C PHE A 193 -0.49 18.02 8.26
N ASN A 194 -1.49 18.63 7.61
CA ASN A 194 -1.27 19.32 6.34
C ASN A 194 -0.23 20.45 6.48
N GLY A 195 0.75 20.48 5.59
CA GLY A 195 1.82 21.48 5.59
C GLY A 195 2.84 21.31 6.72
N MET A 196 2.84 20.16 7.41
CA MET A 196 3.88 19.78 8.37
C MET A 196 5.12 19.22 7.67
N ASP A 197 6.28 19.54 8.23
CA ASP A 197 7.51 18.78 8.04
C ASP A 197 8.17 18.47 9.40
N VAL A 198 9.19 17.61 9.44
CA VAL A 198 10.01 17.32 10.63
C VAL A 198 11.45 17.73 10.34
N GLU A 199 12.05 18.49 11.24
CA GLU A 199 13.42 18.96 11.11
C GLU A 199 14.40 17.79 10.89
N GLY A 200 15.18 17.88 9.81
CA GLY A 200 16.16 16.85 9.43
C GLY A 200 15.58 15.53 8.92
N TYR A 201 14.29 15.50 8.54
CA TYR A 201 13.64 14.31 8.01
C TYR A 201 13.55 14.32 6.48
N ASP A 202 14.66 14.02 5.81
CA ASP A 202 14.70 13.89 4.36
C ASP A 202 14.36 12.46 3.90
N THR A 203 13.18 12.30 3.30
CA THR A 203 12.71 11.00 2.79
C THR A 203 13.54 10.46 1.62
N ALA A 204 14.14 11.33 0.80
CA ALA A 204 14.98 10.95 -0.33
C ALA A 204 16.35 10.48 0.15
N GLU A 205 16.96 11.18 1.10
CA GLU A 205 18.21 10.76 1.75
C GLU A 205 18.02 9.39 2.45
N LEU A 206 16.90 9.21 3.15
CA LEU A 206 16.57 7.93 3.78
C LEU A 206 16.36 6.81 2.75
N TYR A 207 15.78 7.12 1.58
CA TYR A 207 15.64 6.14 0.50
C TYR A 207 17.02 5.73 -0.02
N GLN A 208 17.91 6.69 -0.24
CA GLN A 208 19.29 6.42 -0.68
C GLN A 208 20.02 5.55 0.35
N LYS A 209 19.95 5.90 1.64
CA LYS A 209 20.51 5.11 2.73
C LYS A 209 19.96 3.68 2.79
N TYR A 210 18.69 3.47 2.41
CA TYR A 210 18.14 2.13 2.27
C TYR A 210 18.77 1.37 1.10
N LEU A 211 18.92 2.00 -0.07
CA LEU A 211 19.58 1.39 -1.24
C LEU A 211 21.02 1.00 -0.90
N ASP A 212 21.78 1.89 -0.26
CA ASP A 212 23.17 1.65 0.14
C ASP A 212 23.28 0.44 1.09
N ASN A 213 22.34 0.29 2.02
CA ASN A 213 22.29 -0.87 2.92
C ASN A 213 22.01 -2.19 2.18
N VAL A 214 21.16 -2.14 1.14
CA VAL A 214 20.84 -3.31 0.32
C VAL A 214 22.04 -3.71 -0.53
N GLU A 215 22.73 -2.75 -1.14
CA GLU A 215 23.93 -2.98 -1.95
C GLU A 215 25.11 -3.46 -1.11
N GLY A 216 25.31 -2.89 0.08
CA GLY A 216 26.38 -3.27 1.00
C GLY A 216 26.18 -4.60 1.75
N GLN A 217 25.08 -5.33 1.50
CA GLN A 217 24.69 -6.56 2.22
C GLN A 217 24.61 -6.40 3.75
N THR A 218 24.52 -5.18 4.28
CA THR A 218 24.40 -4.92 5.73
C THR A 218 23.02 -5.29 6.27
N VAL A 219 22.06 -5.62 5.39
CA VAL A 219 20.77 -6.20 5.75
C VAL A 219 20.93 -7.65 6.21
N ARG A 220 21.44 -7.84 7.43
CA ARG A 220 21.20 -9.09 8.18
C ARG A 220 19.75 -9.08 8.66
N CYS A 221 18.83 -9.48 7.78
CA CYS A 221 17.49 -9.87 8.20
C CYS A 221 17.65 -11.14 9.04
N LYS A 222 17.76 -11.02 10.37
CA LYS A 222 17.64 -12.17 11.27
C LYS A 222 16.20 -12.67 11.16
N THR A 223 15.94 -13.55 10.20
CA THR A 223 14.76 -14.41 10.22
C THR A 223 14.82 -15.17 11.54
N GLY A 224 13.90 -14.87 12.46
CA GLY A 224 13.80 -15.56 13.74
C GLY A 224 13.89 -17.07 13.55
N GLY A 225 14.69 -17.72 14.39
CA GLY A 225 15.13 -19.12 14.28
C GLY A 225 14.06 -20.18 14.51
N GLY A 226 12.88 -20.05 13.89
CA GLY A 226 12.02 -21.18 13.61
C GLY A 226 12.37 -21.71 12.23
N LYS A 227 12.84 -22.96 12.11
CA LYS A 227 13.00 -23.60 10.78
C LYS A 227 11.67 -23.42 10.05
N PRO A 228 11.60 -22.66 8.94
CA PRO A 228 10.36 -22.56 8.20
C PRO A 228 10.01 -23.97 7.76
N LYS A 229 8.80 -24.44 8.07
CA LYS A 229 8.27 -25.65 7.44
C LYS A 229 8.38 -25.39 5.93
N LYS A 230 9.36 -26.01 5.27
CA LYS A 230 9.59 -25.88 3.83
C LYS A 230 8.31 -26.36 3.14
N ARG A 231 7.42 -25.43 2.78
CA ARG A 231 6.37 -25.68 1.79
C ARG A 231 7.14 -25.93 0.49
N LYS A 232 7.20 -27.19 0.06
CA LYS A 232 8.05 -27.61 -1.05
C LYS A 232 7.53 -26.97 -2.33
N TRP A 233 8.35 -26.07 -2.85
CA TRP A 233 8.29 -25.59 -4.22
C TRP A 233 8.65 -26.76 -5.14
N ASP A 234 7.81 -27.05 -6.12
CA ASP A 234 8.00 -28.15 -7.07
C ASP A 234 7.75 -27.63 -8.49
N SER A 235 8.77 -27.00 -9.06
CA SER A 235 8.79 -26.51 -10.44
C SER A 235 10.17 -26.79 -11.02
N THR A 236 10.22 -27.34 -12.22
CA THR A 236 11.47 -27.72 -12.91
C THR A 236 12.14 -26.54 -13.64
N GLU A 237 11.44 -25.42 -13.80
CA GLU A 237 11.89 -24.25 -14.57
C GLU A 237 12.17 -23.01 -13.70
N PHE A 238 11.71 -23.02 -12.45
CA PHE A 238 11.91 -21.91 -11.50
C PHE A 238 12.43 -22.50 -10.21
N GLU A 239 13.53 -21.99 -9.65
CA GLU A 239 14.16 -22.55 -8.45
C GLU A 239 13.44 -22.14 -7.16
N SER A 240 12.69 -21.02 -7.20
CA SER A 240 11.96 -20.50 -6.05
C SER A 240 10.72 -19.67 -6.44
N TYR A 241 9.85 -19.41 -5.45
CA TYR A 241 8.77 -18.41 -5.58
C TYR A 241 9.32 -17.00 -5.90
N GLY A 242 10.54 -16.69 -5.45
CA GLY A 242 11.21 -15.43 -5.78
C GLY A 242 11.47 -15.30 -7.27
N ASP A 243 12.03 -16.35 -7.90
CA ASP A 243 12.30 -16.40 -9.34
C ASP A 243 11.02 -16.32 -10.15
N PHE A 244 9.94 -16.92 -9.64
CA PHE A 244 8.62 -16.82 -10.22
C PHE A 244 8.06 -15.39 -10.21
N THR A 245 8.21 -14.68 -9.09
CA THR A 245 7.80 -13.27 -9.01
C THR A 245 8.70 -12.37 -9.86
N ARG A 246 9.98 -12.69 -9.97
CA ARG A 246 10.94 -11.98 -10.82
C ARG A 246 10.59 -12.14 -12.30
N TYR A 247 10.33 -13.37 -12.75
CA TYR A 247 9.89 -13.69 -14.11
C TYR A 247 8.66 -12.87 -14.53
N VAL A 248 7.66 -12.74 -13.66
CA VAL A 248 6.47 -11.90 -13.92
C VAL A 248 6.81 -10.41 -13.96
N LYS A 249 7.73 -9.94 -13.09
CA LYS A 249 8.14 -8.52 -13.02
C LYS A 249 9.04 -8.08 -14.18
N GLU A 250 9.74 -9.01 -14.80
CA GLU A 250 10.57 -8.80 -16.01
C GLU A 250 9.75 -8.76 -17.30
N ALA A 251 8.41 -8.72 -17.22
CA ALA A 251 7.59 -8.48 -18.39
C ALA A 251 7.77 -7.05 -18.90
N ASP A 252 7.99 -6.88 -20.20
CA ASP A 252 8.28 -5.56 -20.79
C ASP A 252 7.07 -4.97 -21.52
N SER A 253 6.00 -5.75 -21.71
CA SER A 253 4.73 -5.32 -22.29
C SER A 253 3.54 -6.04 -21.65
N ILE A 254 2.32 -5.54 -21.85
CA ILE A 254 1.09 -6.19 -21.34
C ILE A 254 0.91 -7.58 -21.95
N GLU A 255 1.22 -7.74 -23.24
CA GLU A 255 1.12 -9.02 -23.96
C GLU A 255 2.14 -10.03 -23.43
N GLU A 256 3.36 -9.58 -23.12
CA GLU A 256 4.38 -10.41 -22.49
C GLU A 256 3.98 -10.76 -21.05
N LEU A 257 3.42 -9.80 -20.29
CA LEU A 257 2.90 -10.06 -18.96
C LEU A 257 1.78 -11.11 -18.98
N GLN A 258 0.89 -11.07 -19.97
CA GLN A 258 -0.17 -12.06 -20.15
C GLN A 258 0.40 -13.45 -20.44
N ARG A 259 1.33 -13.59 -21.40
CA ARG A 259 2.01 -14.88 -21.69
C ARG A 259 2.73 -15.43 -20.46
N ARG A 260 3.45 -14.57 -19.73
CA ARG A 260 4.13 -14.95 -18.50
C ARG A 260 3.15 -15.34 -17.39
N CYS A 261 1.98 -14.71 -17.31
CA CYS A 261 0.91 -15.07 -16.38
C CYS A 261 0.26 -16.42 -16.72
N GLU A 262 0.13 -16.77 -18.00
CA GLU A 262 -0.38 -18.07 -18.44
C GLU A 262 0.60 -19.19 -18.10
N ILE A 263 1.89 -18.98 -18.40
CA ILE A 263 2.96 -19.89 -18.00
C ILE A 263 2.97 -20.03 -16.48
N ALA A 264 2.95 -18.92 -15.73
CA ALA A 264 2.87 -18.95 -14.27
C ALA A 264 1.63 -19.71 -13.76
N SER A 265 0.45 -19.46 -14.31
CA SER A 265 -0.79 -20.13 -13.89
C SER A 265 -0.74 -21.64 -14.13
N SER A 266 -0.17 -22.08 -15.26
CA SER A 266 -0.01 -23.50 -15.60
C SER A 266 0.97 -24.24 -14.69
N LYS A 267 1.98 -23.54 -14.15
CA LYS A 267 2.97 -24.11 -13.25
C LYS A 267 2.53 -24.02 -11.79
N TRP A 268 1.73 -23.02 -11.43
CA TRP A 268 1.19 -22.85 -10.08
C TRP A 268 0.41 -24.08 -9.60
N SER A 269 -0.35 -24.72 -10.48
CA SER A 269 -1.11 -25.95 -10.20
C SER A 269 -0.22 -27.13 -9.77
N LYS A 270 1.08 -27.07 -10.06
CA LYS A 270 2.08 -28.08 -9.66
C LYS A 270 2.75 -27.77 -8.32
N THR A 271 2.51 -26.57 -7.75
CA THR A 271 3.09 -26.17 -6.47
C THR A 271 2.19 -26.53 -5.29
N THR A 272 2.78 -26.77 -4.11
CA THR A 272 2.03 -27.01 -2.85
C THR A 272 1.78 -25.73 -2.03
N LEU A 273 1.88 -24.55 -2.65
CA LEU A 273 1.78 -23.26 -1.97
C LEU A 273 0.33 -22.86 -1.63
N SER A 274 0.14 -22.06 -0.57
CA SER A 274 -1.20 -21.65 -0.12
C SER A 274 -1.85 -20.61 -1.02
N LYS A 275 -3.19 -20.49 -0.93
CA LYS A 275 -3.99 -19.47 -1.63
C LYS A 275 -3.53 -18.03 -1.33
N ASP A 276 -2.93 -17.77 -0.17
CA ASP A 276 -2.41 -16.44 0.18
C ASP A 276 -1.22 -16.06 -0.69
N LYS A 277 -0.33 -17.02 -0.98
CA LYS A 277 0.81 -16.81 -1.88
C LYS A 277 0.36 -16.59 -3.32
N TRP A 278 -0.73 -17.25 -3.75
CA TRP A 278 -1.38 -16.93 -5.01
C TRP A 278 -1.92 -15.49 -5.04
N GLY A 279 -2.51 -15.02 -3.92
CA GLY A 279 -2.97 -13.65 -3.77
C GLY A 279 -1.84 -12.60 -3.79
N GLU A 280 -0.66 -12.93 -3.26
CA GLU A 280 0.55 -12.10 -3.37
C GLU A 280 1.05 -12.00 -4.82
N LEU A 281 1.05 -13.11 -5.56
CA LEU A 281 1.44 -13.12 -6.97
C LEU A 281 0.44 -12.31 -7.81
N ARG A 282 -0.87 -12.46 -7.58
CA ARG A 282 -1.89 -11.64 -8.25
C ARG A 282 -1.67 -10.14 -8.00
N ARG A 283 -1.32 -9.75 -6.79
CA ARG A 283 -0.95 -8.35 -6.49
C ARG A 283 0.30 -7.92 -7.23
N THR A 284 1.30 -8.79 -7.36
CA THR A 284 2.50 -8.51 -8.16
C THR A 284 2.16 -8.29 -9.64
N VAL A 285 1.29 -9.14 -10.21
CA VAL A 285 0.76 -8.98 -11.57
C VAL A 285 -0.01 -7.67 -11.70
N MET A 286 -0.88 -7.34 -10.74
CA MET A 286 -1.64 -6.08 -10.75
C MET A 286 -0.74 -4.85 -10.67
N VAL A 287 0.29 -4.87 -9.83
CA VAL A 287 1.26 -3.77 -9.70
C VAL A 287 2.11 -3.65 -10.98
N LYS A 288 2.62 -4.76 -11.52
CA LYS A 288 3.40 -4.74 -12.75
C LYS A 288 2.55 -4.33 -13.95
N ARG A 289 1.29 -4.77 -14.01
CA ARG A 289 0.31 -4.30 -15.00
C ARG A 289 0.10 -2.78 -14.87
N ALA A 290 -0.15 -2.28 -13.66
CA ALA A 290 -0.28 -0.84 -13.43
C ALA A 290 0.99 -0.07 -13.83
N GLN A 291 2.19 -0.62 -13.59
CA GLN A 291 3.46 -0.02 -14.00
C GLN A 291 3.65 -0.02 -15.51
N LEU A 292 3.26 -1.10 -16.21
CA LEU A 292 3.28 -1.16 -17.68
C LEU A 292 2.17 -0.28 -18.30
N ASP A 293 1.05 -0.13 -17.61
CA ASP A 293 -0.03 0.80 -17.97
C ASP A 293 0.46 2.26 -17.83
N ASP A 294 1.26 2.58 -16.81
CA ASP A 294 1.86 3.90 -16.54
C ASP A 294 3.07 4.22 -17.44
N GLN A 295 3.80 3.19 -17.90
CA GLN A 295 4.99 3.33 -18.76
C GLN A 295 4.73 3.18 -20.27
N GLY A 296 3.51 2.91 -20.74
CA GLY A 296 3.34 2.79 -22.20
C GLY A 296 1.96 2.69 -22.83
N PHE A 297 0.87 2.39 -22.11
CA PHE A 297 -0.40 2.07 -22.79
C PHE A 297 -1.68 2.59 -22.10
N GLY A 298 -1.60 3.51 -21.13
CA GLY A 298 -2.78 4.13 -20.50
C GLY A 298 -3.31 5.38 -21.23
N ALA A 299 -4.62 5.64 -21.12
CA ALA A 299 -5.24 6.89 -21.57
C ALA A 299 -4.62 8.11 -20.84
N ILE A 300 -4.45 9.21 -21.56
CA ILE A 300 -3.96 10.47 -20.99
C ILE A 300 -5.18 11.25 -20.49
N TYR A 301 -5.18 11.67 -19.22
CA TYR A 301 -6.32 12.36 -18.61
C TYR A 301 -5.98 13.83 -18.34
N GLU A 302 -6.61 14.76 -19.06
CA GLU A 302 -6.56 16.19 -18.75
C GLU A 302 -7.71 16.59 -17.79
N LYS A 303 -8.79 15.80 -17.73
CA LYS A 303 -9.83 15.88 -16.68
C LYS A 303 -9.78 14.70 -15.70
N PRO A 304 -10.08 14.90 -14.41
CA PRO A 304 -10.10 13.80 -13.43
C PRO A 304 -11.06 12.69 -13.87
N ARG A 305 -10.57 11.44 -13.93
CA ARG A 305 -11.39 10.27 -14.32
C ARG A 305 -12.68 10.11 -13.50
N ALA A 306 -12.71 10.63 -12.26
CA ALA A 306 -13.88 10.62 -11.41
C ALA A 306 -15.06 11.45 -11.97
N SER A 307 -14.81 12.45 -12.81
CA SER A 307 -15.82 13.34 -13.40
C SER A 307 -16.40 12.83 -14.72
N LEU A 308 -15.97 11.67 -15.20
CA LEU A 308 -16.52 11.02 -16.40
C LEU A 308 -17.81 10.26 -16.08
N GLU A 309 -18.74 10.20 -17.02
CA GLU A 309 -19.91 9.32 -16.89
C GLU A 309 -19.51 7.83 -17.01
N ASP A 310 -20.34 6.92 -16.50
CA ASP A 310 -19.99 5.50 -16.43
C ASP A 310 -19.79 4.85 -17.79
N HIS A 311 -20.56 5.26 -18.80
CA HIS A 311 -20.38 4.79 -20.17
C HIS A 311 -19.12 5.37 -20.82
N GLU A 312 -18.69 6.57 -20.42
CA GLU A 312 -17.45 7.19 -20.90
C GLU A 312 -16.22 6.50 -20.32
N LYS A 313 -16.25 6.19 -19.01
CA LYS A 313 -15.21 5.39 -18.34
C LYS A 313 -15.03 4.04 -19.03
N LYS A 314 -16.15 3.35 -19.32
CA LYS A 314 -16.15 2.08 -20.06
C LYS A 314 -15.58 2.23 -21.47
N GLY A 315 -15.95 3.28 -22.20
CA GLY A 315 -15.41 3.57 -23.52
C GLY A 315 -13.89 3.75 -23.52
N VAL A 316 -13.37 4.53 -22.57
CA VAL A 316 -11.92 4.71 -22.40
C VAL A 316 -11.23 3.40 -22.02
N ASP A 317 -11.81 2.61 -21.11
CA ASP A 317 -11.27 1.31 -20.73
C ASP A 317 -11.22 0.32 -21.89
N TRP A 318 -12.24 0.35 -22.76
CA TRP A 318 -12.28 -0.50 -23.95
C TRP A 318 -11.31 -0.05 -25.03
N LEU A 319 -11.09 1.26 -25.22
CA LEU A 319 -10.04 1.77 -26.12
C LEU A 319 -8.67 1.29 -25.66
N VAL A 320 -8.35 1.46 -24.37
CA VAL A 320 -7.09 1.03 -23.76
C VAL A 320 -6.93 -0.49 -23.86
N LYS A 321 -7.99 -1.27 -23.57
CA LYS A 321 -7.98 -2.75 -23.68
C LYS A 321 -7.71 -3.23 -25.12
N ASN A 322 -8.01 -2.42 -26.13
CA ASN A 322 -7.76 -2.70 -27.55
C ASN A 322 -6.47 -2.01 -28.07
N GLY A 323 -5.59 -1.55 -27.18
CA GLY A 323 -4.30 -0.94 -27.54
C GLY A 323 -4.41 0.45 -28.16
N ILE A 324 -5.57 1.11 -28.06
CA ILE A 324 -5.77 2.48 -28.53
C ILE A 324 -5.61 3.40 -27.33
N ARG A 325 -4.75 4.42 -27.47
CA ARG A 325 -4.45 5.38 -26.40
C ARG A 325 -5.20 6.70 -26.64
N PRO A 326 -6.31 6.97 -25.93
CA PRO A 326 -7.00 8.25 -26.03
C PRO A 326 -6.43 9.28 -25.04
N THR A 327 -6.45 10.55 -25.45
CA THR A 327 -6.32 11.71 -24.57
C THR A 327 -7.72 12.25 -24.28
N VAL A 328 -8.14 12.19 -23.02
CA VAL A 328 -9.41 12.72 -22.54
C VAL A 328 -9.24 14.19 -22.22
N LYS A 329 -9.79 15.06 -23.06
CA LYS A 329 -9.63 16.51 -22.93
C LYS A 329 -10.44 17.09 -21.79
N GLN A 330 -9.95 18.20 -21.25
CA GLN A 330 -10.74 19.05 -20.36
C GLN A 330 -11.82 19.79 -21.16
N GLU A 331 -13.04 19.81 -20.65
CA GLU A 331 -14.15 20.55 -21.25
C GLU A 331 -14.00 22.04 -20.93
N ASP A 332 -14.12 22.91 -21.94
CA ASP A 332 -14.24 24.35 -21.71
C ASP A 332 -15.71 24.68 -21.42
N PRO A 333 -16.04 25.18 -20.21
CA PRO A 333 -17.41 25.55 -19.86
C PRO A 333 -17.99 26.70 -20.70
N ARG A 334 -17.14 27.44 -21.43
CA ARG A 334 -17.51 28.58 -22.26
C ARG A 334 -17.60 28.23 -23.74
N ALA A 335 -17.15 27.03 -24.14
CA ALA A 335 -17.23 26.57 -25.52
C ALA A 335 -18.65 26.12 -25.88
N MET A 336 -19.04 26.34 -27.13
CA MET A 336 -20.38 25.97 -27.64
C MET A 336 -20.59 24.44 -27.68
N ALA A 337 -19.50 23.68 -27.76
CA ALA A 337 -19.44 22.22 -27.64
C ALA A 337 -18.00 21.81 -27.26
N ASN A 338 -17.81 20.60 -26.73
CA ASN A 338 -16.50 20.06 -26.36
C ASN A 338 -16.32 18.67 -26.99
N ILE A 339 -15.17 18.38 -27.59
CA ILE A 339 -14.88 17.05 -28.15
C ILE A 339 -14.42 16.09 -27.04
N ASP A 340 -14.84 14.82 -27.12
CA ASP A 340 -14.65 13.88 -26.01
C ASP A 340 -13.19 13.39 -25.90
N PHE A 341 -12.56 13.05 -27.04
CA PHE A 341 -11.20 12.50 -27.06
C PHE A 341 -10.32 13.08 -28.17
N GLU A 342 -9.01 12.92 -27.98
CA GLU A 342 -8.03 12.96 -29.05
C GLU A 342 -7.31 11.60 -29.14
N ILE A 343 -7.21 11.04 -30.35
CA ILE A 343 -6.50 9.79 -30.60
C ILE A 343 -5.52 10.06 -31.75
N HIS A 344 -4.23 9.87 -31.50
CA HIS A 344 -3.15 10.18 -32.45
C HIS A 344 -3.19 11.61 -33.02
N GLY A 345 -3.45 12.62 -32.18
CA GLY A 345 -3.48 14.02 -32.64
C GLY A 345 -4.76 14.41 -33.38
N GLN A 346 -5.77 13.53 -33.41
CA GLN A 346 -7.01 13.74 -34.15
C GLN A 346 -8.20 13.76 -33.20
N PRO A 347 -9.20 14.64 -33.40
CA PRO A 347 -10.40 14.69 -32.56
C PRO A 347 -11.34 13.50 -32.83
N TRP A 348 -11.94 12.96 -31.75
CA TRP A 348 -12.92 11.87 -31.79
C TRP A 348 -14.09 12.14 -30.84
N GLU A 349 -15.29 11.92 -31.34
CA GLU A 349 -16.53 12.03 -30.55
C GLU A 349 -17.00 10.66 -30.09
N MET A 350 -17.41 10.51 -28.84
CA MET A 350 -17.96 9.27 -28.32
C MET A 350 -19.48 9.29 -28.23
N LYS A 351 -20.10 8.15 -28.56
CA LYS A 351 -21.55 7.96 -28.45
C LYS A 351 -21.86 6.56 -27.96
N ASN A 352 -22.86 6.43 -27.09
CA ASN A 352 -23.40 5.12 -26.72
C ASN A 352 -24.62 4.77 -27.57
N VAL A 353 -24.63 3.57 -28.14
CA VAL A 353 -25.79 2.99 -28.85
C VAL A 353 -26.42 1.89 -28.01
N THR A 354 -27.74 1.82 -28.08
CA THR A 354 -28.56 0.85 -27.34
C THR A 354 -29.25 -0.17 -28.25
N ASN A 355 -29.29 0.08 -29.56
CA ASN A 355 -29.79 -0.85 -30.58
C ASN A 355 -29.20 -0.52 -31.97
N ALA A 356 -29.20 -1.49 -32.88
CA ALA A 356 -28.71 -1.36 -34.25
C ALA A 356 -29.65 -0.56 -35.18
N GLY A 357 -30.87 -0.23 -34.72
CA GLY A 357 -31.87 0.48 -35.52
C GLY A 357 -31.81 1.99 -35.37
N SER A 358 -32.72 2.53 -34.53
CA SER A 358 -32.93 3.97 -34.35
C SER A 358 -31.80 4.63 -33.56
N SER A 359 -31.15 3.89 -32.65
CA SER A 359 -30.08 4.43 -31.80
C SER A 359 -28.86 4.79 -32.63
N VAL A 360 -28.39 3.90 -33.50
CA VAL A 360 -27.27 4.16 -34.44
C VAL A 360 -27.53 5.41 -35.28
N ASN A 361 -28.71 5.51 -35.89
CA ASN A 361 -29.05 6.66 -36.74
C ASN A 361 -29.01 7.99 -35.96
N ASN A 362 -29.64 8.01 -34.78
CA ASN A 362 -29.72 9.22 -33.96
C ASN A 362 -28.34 9.64 -33.46
N GLN A 363 -27.50 8.69 -33.04
CA GLN A 363 -26.19 9.00 -32.48
C GLN A 363 -25.19 9.49 -33.54
N ILE A 364 -25.19 8.91 -34.75
CA ILE A 364 -24.35 9.40 -35.85
C ILE A 364 -24.77 10.82 -36.26
N ALA A 365 -26.08 11.09 -36.37
CA ALA A 365 -26.57 12.42 -36.69
C ALA A 365 -26.18 13.46 -35.62
N ARG A 366 -26.27 13.09 -34.33
CA ARG A 366 -25.85 13.94 -33.20
C ARG A 366 -24.35 14.21 -33.20
N ALA A 367 -23.53 13.18 -33.43
CA ALA A 367 -22.09 13.36 -33.55
C ALA A 367 -21.77 14.34 -34.68
N ARG A 368 -22.33 14.14 -35.88
CA ARG A 368 -22.13 15.06 -37.01
C ARG A 368 -22.58 16.50 -36.70
N ALA A 369 -23.71 16.68 -36.02
CA ALA A 369 -24.17 18.00 -35.61
C ALA A 369 -23.20 18.66 -34.63
N LYS A 370 -22.57 17.89 -33.73
CA LYS A 370 -21.55 18.39 -32.79
C LYS A 370 -20.27 18.78 -33.53
N TRP A 371 -19.82 17.98 -34.50
CA TRP A 371 -18.70 18.31 -35.37
C TRP A 371 -18.91 19.63 -36.12
N ARG A 372 -20.10 19.84 -36.71
CA ARG A 372 -20.47 21.11 -37.37
C ARG A 372 -20.45 22.30 -36.43
N LYS A 373 -20.93 22.13 -35.18
CA LYS A 373 -20.90 23.19 -34.15
C LYS A 373 -19.49 23.56 -33.71
N LEU A 374 -18.56 22.62 -33.82
CA LEU A 374 -17.16 22.82 -33.46
C LEU A 374 -16.33 23.42 -34.61
N GLU A 375 -16.95 23.67 -35.78
CA GLU A 375 -16.25 24.11 -36.99
C GLU A 375 -15.05 23.23 -37.35
N LEU A 376 -15.12 21.94 -36.99
CA LEU A 376 -14.12 20.94 -37.34
C LEU A 376 -14.40 20.47 -38.77
N ASP A 377 -13.49 20.78 -39.69
CA ASP A 377 -13.53 20.27 -41.07
C ASP A 377 -13.41 18.73 -41.08
N GLU A 378 -13.89 18.11 -42.17
CA GLU A 378 -13.76 16.66 -42.40
C GLU A 378 -12.31 16.20 -42.21
N PRO A 379 -12.05 15.02 -41.60
CA PRO A 379 -12.95 13.87 -41.46
C PRO A 379 -13.68 13.73 -40.12
N VAL A 380 -14.97 13.34 -40.16
CA VAL A 380 -15.80 13.09 -38.97
C VAL A 380 -15.48 11.72 -38.38
N ARG A 381 -14.93 11.69 -37.16
CA ARG A 381 -14.51 10.46 -36.46
C ARG A 381 -15.31 10.21 -35.19
N ILE A 382 -15.79 8.97 -35.02
CA ILE A 382 -16.72 8.61 -33.94
C ILE A 382 -16.28 7.30 -33.26
N VAL A 383 -16.28 7.29 -31.93
CA VAL A 383 -16.21 6.07 -31.11
C VAL A 383 -17.62 5.72 -30.64
N VAL A 384 -18.04 4.48 -30.90
CA VAL A 384 -19.36 3.98 -30.53
C VAL A 384 -19.23 2.91 -29.47
N THR A 385 -19.81 3.14 -28.29
CA THR A 385 -19.93 2.14 -27.22
C THR A 385 -21.28 1.43 -27.30
N MET A 386 -21.33 0.15 -26.96
CA MET A 386 -22.55 -0.67 -26.97
C MET A 386 -23.04 -1.02 -25.55
N ASP A 387 -22.87 -0.10 -24.58
CA ASP A 387 -23.28 -0.36 -23.19
C ASP A 387 -24.80 -0.43 -23.09
N GLY A 388 -25.31 -1.57 -22.61
CA GLY A 388 -26.76 -1.85 -22.55
C GLY A 388 -27.41 -2.18 -23.91
N CYS A 389 -26.62 -2.47 -24.95
CA CYS A 389 -27.14 -2.94 -26.23
C CYS A 389 -27.27 -4.47 -26.28
N SER A 390 -28.44 -4.97 -26.68
CA SER A 390 -28.71 -6.41 -26.85
C SER A 390 -28.33 -6.96 -28.22
N ASP A 391 -28.11 -6.09 -29.21
CA ASP A 391 -27.77 -6.48 -30.58
C ASP A 391 -26.29 -6.87 -30.70
N SER A 392 -25.95 -7.66 -31.72
CA SER A 392 -24.56 -8.05 -31.95
C SER A 392 -23.72 -6.89 -32.49
N ILE A 393 -22.41 -6.93 -32.26
CA ILE A 393 -21.48 -5.96 -32.85
C ILE A 393 -21.58 -5.92 -34.38
N ASP A 394 -21.83 -7.07 -35.01
CA ASP A 394 -21.95 -7.20 -36.46
C ASP A 394 -23.21 -6.50 -36.98
N ASP A 395 -24.34 -6.63 -36.26
CA ASP A 395 -25.59 -5.93 -36.61
C ASP A 395 -25.43 -4.41 -36.52
N VAL A 396 -24.74 -3.92 -35.49
CA VAL A 396 -24.44 -2.49 -35.31
C VAL A 396 -23.48 -1.99 -36.40
N VAL A 397 -22.44 -2.77 -36.74
CA VAL A 397 -21.50 -2.45 -37.81
C VAL A 397 -22.21 -2.37 -39.17
N GLU A 398 -23.07 -3.33 -39.49
CA GLU A 398 -23.86 -3.31 -40.73
C GLU A 398 -24.84 -2.13 -40.77
N ALA A 399 -25.45 -1.78 -39.63
CA ALA A 399 -26.28 -0.60 -39.53
C ALA A 399 -25.49 0.69 -39.76
N ILE A 400 -24.26 0.79 -39.24
CA ILE A 400 -23.36 1.95 -39.42
C ILE A 400 -22.92 2.07 -40.88
N LYS A 401 -22.56 0.98 -41.56
CA LYS A 401 -22.15 0.99 -42.98
C LYS A 401 -23.20 1.63 -43.90
N ARG A 402 -24.49 1.43 -43.59
CA ARG A 402 -25.63 1.99 -44.34
C ARG A 402 -25.85 3.50 -44.12
N ARG A 403 -25.13 4.16 -43.22
CA ARG A 403 -25.28 5.59 -42.89
C ARG A 403 -24.20 6.44 -43.54
N GLU A 404 -24.50 7.72 -43.76
CA GLU A 404 -23.56 8.69 -44.34
C GLU A 404 -23.20 9.79 -43.33
N GLY A 405 -22.20 10.61 -43.68
CA GLY A 405 -21.79 11.76 -42.86
C GLY A 405 -20.83 11.42 -41.72
N TYR A 406 -20.11 10.31 -41.83
CA TYR A 406 -18.92 10.01 -41.05
C TYR A 406 -17.79 9.54 -41.99
N SER A 407 -16.56 9.69 -41.55
CA SER A 407 -15.37 9.21 -42.26
C SER A 407 -14.80 7.96 -41.60
N GLU A 408 -14.81 7.90 -40.26
CA GLU A 408 -14.34 6.74 -39.50
C GLU A 408 -15.19 6.51 -38.25
N VAL A 409 -15.58 5.25 -38.01
CA VAL A 409 -16.28 4.82 -36.80
C VAL A 409 -15.57 3.62 -36.18
N VAL A 410 -15.29 3.69 -34.89
CA VAL A 410 -14.77 2.58 -34.09
C VAL A 410 -15.87 2.10 -33.15
N VAL A 411 -16.31 0.85 -33.30
CA VAL A 411 -17.34 0.23 -32.45
C VAL A 411 -16.66 -0.61 -31.37
N LEU A 412 -17.07 -0.41 -30.13
CA LEU A 412 -16.52 -1.06 -28.93
C LEU A 412 -17.61 -1.79 -28.15
N GLN A 413 -17.34 -3.05 -27.87
CA GLN A 413 -18.10 -3.91 -26.95
C GLN A 413 -17.09 -4.69 -26.11
N ASP A 414 -17.40 -5.10 -24.88
CA ASP A 414 -16.42 -5.68 -23.95
C ASP A 414 -15.43 -6.68 -24.60
N GLY A 415 -14.19 -6.23 -24.83
CA GLY A 415 -13.10 -7.01 -25.44
C GLY A 415 -13.15 -7.20 -26.96
N LYS A 416 -14.08 -6.57 -27.68
CA LYS A 416 -14.20 -6.59 -29.14
C LYS A 416 -14.13 -5.18 -29.72
N ILE A 417 -13.49 -5.06 -30.88
CA ILE A 417 -13.38 -3.82 -31.65
C ILE A 417 -13.72 -4.09 -33.11
N ALA A 418 -14.49 -3.19 -33.71
CA ALA A 418 -14.72 -3.16 -35.15
C ALA A 418 -14.47 -1.74 -35.68
N ARG A 419 -13.93 -1.62 -36.90
CA ARG A 419 -13.68 -0.32 -37.55
C ARG A 419 -14.45 -0.25 -38.86
N VAL A 420 -15.14 0.87 -39.07
CA VAL A 420 -15.86 1.18 -40.31
C VAL A 420 -15.27 2.48 -40.86
N LYS A 421 -14.77 2.44 -42.10
CA LYS A 421 -14.21 3.61 -42.80
C LYS A 421 -14.98 3.84 -44.09
N LYS A 422 -15.10 5.10 -44.49
CA LYS A 422 -15.66 5.51 -45.78
C LYS A 422 -14.64 6.26 -46.63
#